data_AF-A0A411MDH2-F1
#
_entry.id   AF-A0A411MDH2-F1
#
_cell.length_a   1.000
_cell.length_b   1.000
_cell.length_c   1.000
_cell.angle_alpha   90.00
_cell.angle_beta   90.00
_cell.angle_gamma   90.00
#
_symmetry.space_group_name_H-M   'P 1'
#
loop_
_entity.id
_entity.type
_entity.pdbx_description
1 polymer ?
#
loop_
_entity_poly.entity_id
_entity_poly.type
_entity_poly.pdbx_seq_one_letter_code
_entity_poly.pdbx_strand_id
1 'polypeptide(L)'
;MLYGGKFSVSSTNGCAACAKAPQSMSRLERTIRWNMSNTGFLDWPGQECRGLRGLSRLCAIALCTTHPETSRPIVAPIQTRRFTMFKPFESCLAATLAGMAFQVLAIDQGQGLPSPSEPLTLANANGQNAHWSGVGRLLDDLQCMASLIDSRDPWNPSDGPAYVVTSGHCVDKRNGVIGHDLPLTGKIAFNYFADTLEQRREFPLKRRVWSSMQGVDLALLELDASLKEVMAQGVEPLKLGNVTESGVEVLVLGDPINPGQGLRLATCTQHNATQVIEYPWVWRNVKSNDCRGIDSGSSGSPVIERSSNQIVSVLNTTTDTRFGTPACGLNNPCQQVDGKRVSVENLNYAIPVQRLAGCFREGHADLRLNSCQLLPGFQLEQQELYSLKPINKIATKADGSEELPLWNFTFTLDTPRYRYKTVRDPLACENPVGYSGTIAATDNHINDSIGPQTGWHFLCLVGVDSAAQRPSLALMGNSLSIAVELLPAAAVPEPDISIKYQDNGDIKVTWHIDPPNLEGYRVKRGPPGTTDCDDDKGYGNFHHDRTFTFKAAKLPLTLCSQAQDVIGQRSAVRNDLLQAPETSG
;
A
#
# COMPACT_ATOMS: atom_id res chain seq x y z
N MET A 1 0.82 -4.76 28.96
CA MET A 1 1.66 -5.61 29.84
C MET A 1 3.10 -5.19 29.66
N LEU A 2 3.73 -4.70 30.73
CA LEU A 2 5.14 -4.32 30.76
C LEU A 2 5.97 -5.58 31.06
N TYR A 3 7.02 -5.84 30.27
CA TYR A 3 8.12 -6.70 30.68
C TYR A 3 9.41 -5.89 30.67
N GLY A 4 9.93 -5.66 31.88
CA GLY A 4 11.25 -5.08 32.11
C GLY A 4 12.31 -6.16 32.10
N GLY A 5 13.39 -5.93 31.36
CA GLY A 5 14.64 -6.69 31.43
C GLY A 5 15.70 -5.87 32.15
N LYS A 6 16.09 -6.30 33.34
CA LYS A 6 17.25 -5.80 34.07
C LYS A 6 18.53 -6.29 33.38
N PHE A 7 19.44 -5.39 33.04
CA PHE A 7 20.85 -5.72 32.81
C PHE A 7 21.68 -5.16 33.96
N SER A 8 22.35 -6.06 34.70
CA SER A 8 23.46 -5.71 35.56
C SER A 8 24.76 -5.85 34.77
N VAL A 9 25.60 -4.82 34.75
CA VAL A 9 27.00 -4.96 34.35
C VAL A 9 27.85 -4.45 35.52
N SER A 10 28.78 -5.32 35.91
CA SER A 10 29.72 -5.16 37.00
C SER A 10 30.69 -4.01 36.78
N SER A 11 30.95 -3.26 37.85
CA SER A 11 32.03 -2.30 37.99
C SER A 11 33.40 -2.98 38.08
N THR A 12 34.39 -2.46 37.36
CA THR A 12 35.78 -2.42 37.81
C THR A 12 36.34 -1.01 37.64
N ASN A 13 37.12 -0.62 38.65
CA ASN A 13 37.55 0.72 39.02
C ASN A 13 38.67 1.29 38.14
N GLY A 14 38.80 2.63 38.16
CA GLY A 14 40.12 3.28 38.15
C GLY A 14 40.23 4.64 37.47
N CYS A 15 39.92 5.72 38.23
CA CYS A 15 40.64 7.01 38.38
C CYS A 15 41.61 7.50 37.28
N ALA A 16 41.79 8.78 36.94
CA ALA A 16 41.22 10.06 37.37
C ALA A 16 41.78 11.19 36.47
N ALA A 17 40.88 12.10 36.09
CA ALA A 17 40.97 13.57 36.28
C ALA A 17 41.95 14.49 35.50
N CYS A 18 41.30 15.57 35.00
CA CYS A 18 41.72 16.98 34.97
C CYS A 18 42.58 17.53 33.81
N ALA A 19 41.88 18.25 32.91
CA ALA A 19 41.83 19.73 32.89
C ALA A 19 42.46 20.50 31.69
N LYS A 20 41.70 21.55 31.33
CA LYS A 20 42.03 22.82 30.64
C LYS A 20 41.95 22.90 29.11
N ALA A 21 41.18 23.90 28.70
CA ALA A 21 40.91 24.40 27.36
C ALA A 21 41.93 25.53 26.97
N PRO A 22 41.68 26.38 25.95
CA PRO A 22 42.19 26.26 24.58
C PRO A 22 43.01 27.49 24.12
N GLN A 23 43.77 27.42 23.01
CA GLN A 23 44.17 28.63 22.25
C GLN A 23 44.80 28.37 20.86
N SER A 24 44.18 29.00 19.85
CA SER A 24 44.73 29.83 18.74
C SER A 24 45.82 29.36 17.75
N MET A 25 45.48 29.55 16.46
CA MET A 25 46.17 30.31 15.40
C MET A 25 47.14 29.67 14.36
N SER A 26 47.05 30.28 13.16
CA SER A 26 47.89 30.24 11.93
C SER A 26 47.68 29.03 11.01
N ARG A 27 47.19 29.13 9.76
CA ARG A 27 47.45 29.97 8.56
C ARG A 27 48.76 29.59 7.84
N LEU A 28 48.63 28.95 6.67
CA LEU A 28 49.56 29.10 5.55
C LEU A 28 48.86 28.83 4.21
N GLU A 29 49.00 29.80 3.31
CA GLU A 29 48.43 29.91 1.97
C GLU A 29 49.24 29.12 0.93
N ARG A 30 48.62 28.73 -0.20
CA ARG A 30 49.22 28.99 -1.51
C ARG A 30 48.18 29.10 -2.64
N THR A 31 48.40 30.14 -3.43
CA THR A 31 47.62 30.78 -4.47
C THR A 31 48.00 30.28 -5.86
N ILE A 32 47.07 30.23 -6.83
CA ILE A 32 47.32 30.64 -8.23
C ILE A 32 46.08 31.37 -8.78
N ARG A 33 46.27 32.62 -9.23
CA ARG A 33 45.40 33.40 -10.14
C ARG A 33 46.16 33.62 -11.45
N TRP A 34 45.44 33.82 -12.54
CA TRP A 34 45.81 34.77 -13.61
C TRP A 34 44.55 35.46 -14.16
N ASN A 35 44.69 36.74 -14.49
CA ASN A 35 43.67 37.64 -15.03
C ASN A 35 44.39 38.64 -15.95
N MET A 36 43.82 39.02 -17.10
CA MET A 36 43.79 40.40 -17.67
C MET A 36 43.27 40.49 -19.12
N SER A 37 42.15 41.24 -19.24
CA SER A 37 41.67 42.26 -20.21
C SER A 37 42.30 42.59 -21.61
N ASN A 38 41.38 42.82 -22.57
CA ASN A 38 41.13 44.02 -23.42
C ASN A 38 41.46 44.11 -24.95
N THR A 39 40.47 44.70 -25.67
CA THR A 39 40.42 45.47 -26.95
C THR A 39 40.39 44.79 -28.35
N GLY A 40 39.43 45.23 -29.21
CA GLY A 40 39.46 45.10 -30.69
C GLY A 40 38.09 45.24 -31.40
N PHE A 41 37.96 46.23 -32.30
CA PHE A 41 36.77 46.71 -33.04
C PHE A 41 36.59 46.07 -34.46
N LEU A 42 35.36 46.12 -35.03
CA LEU A 42 34.94 46.40 -36.45
C LEU A 42 33.85 45.46 -37.07
N ASP A 43 32.71 46.08 -37.46
CA ASP A 43 31.92 46.03 -38.73
C ASP A 43 31.69 44.70 -39.50
N TRP A 44 30.55 44.33 -40.13
CA TRP A 44 29.35 45.00 -40.71
C TRP A 44 28.33 43.90 -41.18
N PRO A 45 27.28 44.21 -41.98
CA PRO A 45 25.89 44.61 -41.69
C PRO A 45 24.88 43.41 -41.80
N GLY A 46 23.57 43.45 -41.52
CA GLY A 46 22.54 44.48 -41.65
C GLY A 46 21.67 44.23 -42.90
N GLN A 47 20.43 43.74 -42.73
CA GLN A 47 19.33 43.97 -43.67
C GLN A 47 17.99 44.05 -42.93
N GLU A 48 17.38 45.23 -43.00
CA GLU A 48 16.00 45.54 -42.63
C GLU A 48 15.02 44.97 -43.65
N CYS A 49 13.78 44.69 -43.22
CA CYS A 49 12.60 45.17 -43.97
C CYS A 49 11.41 45.43 -43.03
N ARG A 50 10.68 46.49 -43.40
CA ARG A 50 9.68 47.27 -42.66
C ARG A 50 8.26 46.73 -42.79
N GLY A 51 7.37 47.23 -41.93
CA GLY A 51 5.95 47.47 -42.24
C GLY A 51 4.97 46.78 -41.29
N LEU A 52 4.67 47.30 -40.09
CA LEU A 52 3.66 48.33 -39.74
C LEU A 52 2.21 48.09 -40.23
N ARG A 53 1.35 47.82 -39.22
CA ARG A 53 0.02 48.41 -38.91
C ARG A 53 -1.28 47.82 -39.47
N GLY A 54 -2.21 47.62 -38.51
CA GLY A 54 -3.66 47.82 -38.63
C GLY A 54 -4.47 46.67 -37.99
N LEU A 55 -4.97 46.73 -36.74
CA LEU A 55 -6.26 47.35 -36.29
C LEU A 55 -7.43 46.96 -37.23
N SER A 56 -8.59 46.42 -36.84
CA SER A 56 -9.27 46.15 -35.56
C SER A 56 -10.55 45.32 -35.83
N ARG A 57 -11.04 44.60 -34.79
CA ARG A 57 -12.46 44.46 -34.36
C ARG A 57 -13.52 43.64 -35.15
N LEU A 58 -14.17 42.77 -34.34
CA LEU A 58 -15.63 42.56 -34.10
C LEU A 58 -16.43 41.44 -34.80
N CYS A 59 -17.11 40.66 -33.92
CA CYS A 59 -18.37 39.89 -34.06
C CYS A 59 -18.41 38.71 -35.07
N ALA A 60 -19.22 37.66 -34.94
CA ALA A 60 -20.06 37.05 -33.91
C ALA A 60 -20.55 35.70 -34.52
N ILE A 61 -20.83 34.70 -33.66
CA ILE A 61 -21.88 33.65 -33.73
C ILE A 61 -22.19 32.98 -35.10
N ALA A 62 -22.06 31.65 -35.18
CA ALA A 62 -23.17 30.73 -35.50
C ALA A 62 -22.74 29.25 -35.61
N LEU A 63 -23.61 28.39 -35.07
CA LEU A 63 -23.64 26.93 -35.22
C LEU A 63 -23.85 26.48 -36.67
N CYS A 64 -23.38 25.27 -37.01
CA CYS A 64 -24.08 24.37 -37.94
C CYS A 64 -23.63 22.90 -37.77
N THR A 65 -24.60 22.08 -37.36
CA THR A 65 -24.69 20.63 -37.55
C THR A 65 -25.03 20.28 -39.00
N THR A 66 -24.60 19.13 -39.54
CA THR A 66 -25.41 18.22 -40.39
C THR A 66 -24.65 16.94 -40.82
N HIS A 67 -25.32 15.79 -40.69
CA HIS A 67 -25.10 14.52 -41.42
C HIS A 67 -25.37 14.68 -42.94
N PRO A 68 -24.99 13.71 -43.81
CA PRO A 68 -25.95 12.65 -44.19
C PRO A 68 -25.35 11.25 -44.49
N GLU A 69 -26.28 10.31 -44.64
CA GLU A 69 -26.19 8.86 -44.81
C GLU A 69 -26.22 8.39 -46.29
N THR A 70 -25.82 7.13 -46.49
CA THR A 70 -26.28 6.11 -47.49
C THR A 70 -25.88 6.18 -48.98
N SER A 71 -25.31 5.06 -49.49
CA SER A 71 -25.88 4.24 -50.60
C SER A 71 -25.00 3.01 -50.93
N ARG A 72 -25.64 1.85 -51.18
CA ARG A 72 -25.05 0.57 -51.68
C ARG A 72 -25.22 0.42 -53.22
N PRO A 73 -25.06 -0.76 -53.87
CA PRO A 73 -23.99 -1.05 -54.84
C PRO A 73 -24.48 -1.37 -56.27
N ILE A 74 -23.57 -1.53 -57.24
CA ILE A 74 -23.88 -2.05 -58.58
C ILE A 74 -22.81 -3.07 -59.01
N VAL A 75 -23.28 -4.17 -59.61
CA VAL A 75 -22.58 -5.37 -60.07
C VAL A 75 -22.52 -5.41 -61.61
N ALA A 76 -21.56 -6.21 -62.13
CA ALA A 76 -21.58 -7.00 -63.39
C ALA A 76 -20.72 -6.45 -64.57
N PRO A 77 -20.43 -7.28 -65.61
CA PRO A 77 -19.88 -8.67 -65.61
C PRO A 77 -18.87 -8.93 -66.77
N ILE A 78 -18.03 -9.98 -66.73
CA ILE A 78 -17.54 -10.64 -67.99
C ILE A 78 -17.39 -12.17 -67.84
N GLN A 79 -18.25 -12.84 -68.61
CA GLN A 79 -18.18 -14.10 -69.40
C GLN A 79 -17.47 -15.40 -68.95
N THR A 80 -18.27 -16.45 -69.12
CA THR A 80 -18.04 -17.88 -69.05
C THR A 80 -17.60 -18.48 -70.41
N ARG A 81 -16.82 -19.57 -70.37
CA ARG A 81 -16.93 -20.69 -71.34
C ARG A 81 -16.77 -22.03 -70.62
N ARG A 82 -17.74 -22.91 -70.91
CA ARG A 82 -17.89 -24.31 -70.47
C ARG A 82 -16.82 -25.21 -71.09
N PHE A 83 -16.48 -26.31 -70.42
CA PHE A 83 -16.46 -27.65 -71.02
C PHE A 83 -16.64 -28.73 -69.94
N THR A 84 -17.09 -29.89 -70.40
CA THR A 84 -17.89 -30.93 -69.76
C THR A 84 -17.09 -32.06 -69.08
N MET A 85 -17.62 -32.52 -67.95
CA MET A 85 -17.85 -33.92 -67.53
C MET A 85 -16.85 -35.00 -67.98
N PHE A 86 -16.06 -35.53 -67.04
CA PHE A 86 -15.64 -36.95 -67.00
C PHE A 86 -15.22 -37.35 -65.57
N LYS A 87 -15.80 -38.43 -65.06
CA LYS A 87 -15.33 -39.36 -64.02
C LYS A 87 -15.86 -40.75 -64.45
N PRO A 88 -15.34 -41.90 -63.98
CA PRO A 88 -14.22 -42.13 -63.04
C PRO A 88 -13.19 -43.14 -63.58
N PHE A 89 -12.02 -43.24 -62.93
CA PHE A 89 -11.28 -44.50 -62.85
C PHE A 89 -10.67 -44.60 -61.45
N GLU A 90 -10.96 -45.72 -60.81
CA GLU A 90 -10.42 -46.16 -59.52
C GLU A 90 -8.90 -46.37 -59.63
N SER A 91 -8.17 -46.06 -58.56
CA SER A 91 -7.10 -46.93 -58.04
C SER A 91 -6.59 -46.44 -56.69
N CYS A 92 -6.52 -47.39 -55.77
CA CYS A 92 -6.04 -47.39 -54.41
C CYS A 92 -4.81 -46.52 -54.12
N LEU A 93 -4.88 -45.75 -53.02
CA LEU A 93 -3.89 -45.86 -51.94
C LEU A 93 -4.53 -45.31 -50.65
N ALA A 94 -5.01 -46.23 -49.80
CA ALA A 94 -5.36 -45.93 -48.42
C ALA A 94 -4.05 -45.74 -47.64
N ALA A 95 -3.64 -44.49 -47.45
CA ALA A 95 -2.67 -44.10 -46.43
C ALA A 95 -3.44 -43.45 -45.28
N THR A 96 -3.54 -44.20 -44.18
CA THR A 96 -4.02 -43.79 -42.87
C THR A 96 -3.24 -42.60 -42.35
N LEU A 97 -3.66 -41.39 -42.69
CA LEU A 97 -3.36 -40.17 -41.93
C LEU A 97 -4.30 -40.13 -40.72
N ALA A 98 -4.04 -41.01 -39.75
CA ALA A 98 -4.46 -40.77 -38.38
C ALA A 98 -3.59 -39.63 -37.86
N GLY A 99 -4.01 -38.40 -38.13
CA GLY A 99 -3.46 -37.22 -37.51
C GLY A 99 -3.66 -37.34 -36.01
N MET A 100 -2.59 -37.68 -35.29
CA MET A 100 -2.51 -37.39 -33.86
C MET A 100 -2.56 -35.87 -33.73
N ALA A 101 -3.76 -35.33 -33.57
CA ALA A 101 -3.93 -34.04 -32.94
C ALA A 101 -3.41 -34.22 -31.51
N PHE A 102 -2.12 -33.97 -31.28
CA PHE A 102 -1.62 -33.64 -29.97
C PHE A 102 -2.33 -32.35 -29.56
N GLN A 103 -3.48 -32.50 -28.89
CA GLN A 103 -3.97 -31.45 -28.04
C GLN A 103 -2.88 -31.29 -26.98
N VAL A 104 -2.07 -30.23 -27.12
CA VAL A 104 -1.25 -29.74 -26.02
C VAL A 104 -2.25 -29.34 -24.95
N LEU A 105 -2.59 -30.28 -24.06
CA LEU A 105 -3.32 -29.97 -22.85
C LEU A 105 -2.46 -28.94 -22.13
N ALA A 106 -2.98 -27.73 -21.97
CA ALA A 106 -2.33 -26.71 -21.17
C ALA A 106 -2.02 -27.34 -19.81
N ILE A 107 -0.75 -27.30 -19.41
CA ILE A 107 -0.32 -27.87 -18.13
C ILE A 107 -1.02 -27.08 -17.04
N ASP A 108 -1.91 -27.75 -16.31
CA ASP A 108 -2.55 -27.18 -15.13
C ASP A 108 -1.50 -26.98 -14.02
N GLN A 109 -1.09 -25.74 -13.82
CA GLN A 109 -0.14 -25.38 -12.77
C GLN A 109 -0.74 -25.56 -11.36
N GLY A 110 -2.06 -25.66 -11.23
CA GLY A 110 -2.76 -25.92 -9.97
C GLY A 110 -2.73 -27.38 -9.52
N GLN A 111 -2.02 -28.27 -10.23
CA GLN A 111 -1.86 -29.68 -9.88
C GLN A 111 -3.20 -30.43 -9.72
N GLY A 112 -4.24 -30.02 -10.48
CA GLY A 112 -5.58 -30.59 -10.41
C GLY A 112 -6.41 -30.15 -9.19
N LEU A 113 -5.91 -29.22 -8.37
CA LEU A 113 -6.64 -28.72 -7.20
C LEU A 113 -7.81 -27.80 -7.61
N PRO A 114 -8.94 -27.86 -6.88
CA PRO A 114 -10.07 -26.96 -7.11
C PRO A 114 -9.84 -25.58 -6.50
N SER A 115 -10.35 -24.52 -7.11
CA SER A 115 -10.26 -23.15 -6.56
C SER A 115 -11.55 -22.78 -5.79
N PRO A 116 -11.49 -22.37 -4.50
CA PRO A 116 -10.33 -22.36 -3.63
C PRO A 116 -10.02 -23.74 -3.00
N SER A 117 -8.74 -24.03 -2.75
CA SER A 117 -8.29 -25.24 -2.05
C SER A 117 -7.64 -24.94 -0.70
N GLU A 118 -7.56 -25.94 0.18
CA GLU A 118 -6.60 -25.89 1.28
C GLU A 118 -5.16 -25.82 0.74
N PRO A 119 -4.22 -25.16 1.45
CA PRO A 119 -2.84 -25.08 1.00
C PRO A 119 -2.16 -26.45 0.98
N LEU A 120 -1.53 -26.79 -0.13
CA LEU A 120 -0.73 -27.98 -0.30
C LEU A 120 0.75 -27.66 -0.03
N THR A 121 1.35 -28.29 0.98
CA THR A 121 2.80 -28.18 1.21
C THR A 121 3.56 -28.80 0.04
N LEU A 122 4.51 -28.04 -0.51
CA LEU A 122 5.28 -28.44 -1.68
C LEU A 122 6.62 -29.06 -1.28
N ALA A 123 6.97 -30.10 -2.03
CA ALA A 123 8.24 -30.83 -1.96
C ALA A 123 9.02 -30.62 -3.27
N ASN A 124 10.35 -30.68 -3.24
CA ASN A 124 11.19 -30.53 -4.42
C ASN A 124 12.47 -31.37 -4.40
N ALA A 125 12.62 -32.34 -3.49
CA ALA A 125 13.82 -33.19 -3.44
C ALA A 125 14.09 -33.98 -4.74
N ASN A 126 13.05 -34.24 -5.55
CA ASN A 126 13.15 -34.93 -6.83
C ASN A 126 12.99 -33.98 -8.04
N GLY A 127 13.04 -32.66 -7.82
CA GLY A 127 12.85 -31.65 -8.87
C GLY A 127 11.41 -31.47 -9.37
N GLN A 128 10.42 -32.07 -8.71
CA GLN A 128 9.02 -32.06 -9.14
C GLN A 128 8.38 -30.66 -9.18
N ASN A 129 8.93 -29.71 -8.42
CA ASN A 129 8.47 -28.31 -8.36
C ASN A 129 9.63 -27.33 -8.67
N ALA A 130 10.65 -27.76 -9.44
CA ALA A 130 11.84 -26.96 -9.71
C ALA A 130 11.53 -25.61 -10.39
N HIS A 131 10.45 -25.55 -11.17
CA HIS A 131 9.93 -24.33 -11.83
C HIS A 131 9.44 -23.24 -10.86
N TRP A 132 9.32 -23.54 -9.56
CA TRP A 132 9.01 -22.59 -8.50
C TRP A 132 10.16 -22.38 -7.51
N SER A 133 11.36 -22.91 -7.81
CA SER A 133 12.53 -22.77 -6.93
C SER A 133 13.00 -21.33 -6.74
N GLY A 134 12.66 -20.42 -7.66
CA GLY A 134 12.89 -18.98 -7.54
C GLY A 134 11.97 -18.25 -6.57
N VAL A 135 11.00 -18.91 -5.94
CA VAL A 135 10.25 -18.34 -4.82
C VAL A 135 11.03 -18.60 -3.53
N GLY A 136 11.36 -17.53 -2.81
CA GLY A 136 12.25 -17.57 -1.67
C GLY A 136 11.80 -16.70 -0.51
N ARG A 137 12.53 -16.82 0.60
CA ARG A 137 12.29 -16.05 1.83
C ARG A 137 13.40 -15.03 2.04
N LEU A 138 13.01 -13.79 2.31
CA LEU A 138 13.92 -12.76 2.78
C LEU A 138 14.35 -13.10 4.22
N LEU A 139 15.66 -13.06 4.45
CA LEU A 139 16.26 -13.37 5.75
C LEU A 139 16.45 -12.07 6.55
N ASP A 140 15.32 -11.53 6.99
CA ASP A 140 15.22 -10.31 7.81
C ASP A 140 14.22 -10.52 8.96
N ASP A 141 13.98 -9.46 9.75
CA ASP A 141 13.05 -9.50 10.89
C ASP A 141 11.57 -9.66 10.46
N LEU A 142 11.23 -9.33 9.21
CA LEU A 142 9.87 -9.39 8.68
C LEU A 142 9.54 -10.77 8.07
N GLN A 143 10.58 -11.52 7.67
CA GLN A 143 10.49 -12.86 7.08
C GLN A 143 9.52 -12.93 5.89
N CYS A 144 9.48 -11.87 5.08
CA CYS A 144 8.68 -11.83 3.87
C CYS A 144 9.13 -12.86 2.83
N MET A 145 8.27 -13.11 1.85
CA MET A 145 8.57 -13.85 0.63
C MET A 145 9.01 -12.90 -0.48
N ALA A 146 9.73 -13.42 -1.47
CA ALA A 146 10.09 -12.71 -2.69
C ALA A 146 10.29 -13.71 -3.83
N SER A 147 10.19 -13.24 -5.07
CA SER A 147 10.32 -14.10 -6.26
C SER A 147 11.40 -13.59 -7.20
N LEU A 148 12.30 -14.48 -7.61
CA LEU A 148 13.25 -14.25 -8.69
C LEU A 148 12.50 -14.06 -10.01
N ILE A 149 12.77 -12.96 -10.69
CA ILE A 149 12.13 -12.64 -11.98
C ILE A 149 13.06 -12.90 -13.15
N ASP A 150 12.49 -13.34 -14.27
CA ASP A 150 13.22 -13.53 -15.52
C ASP A 150 13.33 -12.18 -16.25
N SER A 151 14.46 -11.50 -16.07
CA SER A 151 14.73 -10.19 -16.68
C SER A 151 15.25 -10.28 -18.12
N ARG A 152 15.52 -11.49 -18.64
CA ARG A 152 16.13 -11.69 -19.96
C ARG A 152 15.19 -11.24 -21.08
N ASP A 153 15.79 -10.69 -22.13
CA ASP A 153 15.07 -10.45 -23.38
C ASP A 153 14.89 -11.77 -24.14
N PRO A 154 13.68 -12.07 -24.68
CA PRO A 154 13.45 -13.26 -25.49
C PRO A 154 14.42 -13.42 -26.68
N TRP A 155 14.91 -12.31 -27.23
CA TRP A 155 15.74 -12.27 -28.44
C TRP A 155 17.23 -12.17 -28.14
N ASN A 156 17.59 -11.69 -26.95
CA ASN A 156 18.98 -11.56 -26.51
C ASN A 156 19.10 -11.94 -25.03
N PRO A 157 19.35 -13.22 -24.72
CA PRO A 157 19.51 -13.66 -23.34
C PRO A 157 20.74 -12.99 -22.73
N SER A 158 20.48 -12.02 -21.85
CA SER A 158 21.50 -11.21 -21.19
C SER A 158 21.98 -11.86 -19.88
N ASP A 159 23.26 -11.66 -19.55
CA ASP A 159 23.90 -12.07 -18.29
C ASP A 159 23.78 -10.98 -17.20
N GLY A 160 22.69 -10.20 -17.23
CA GLY A 160 22.44 -9.09 -16.30
C GLY A 160 22.26 -9.51 -14.83
N PRO A 161 22.13 -8.54 -13.90
CA PRO A 161 21.88 -8.81 -12.48
C PRO A 161 20.62 -9.65 -12.25
N ALA A 162 20.62 -10.43 -11.17
CA ALA A 162 19.42 -11.09 -10.70
C ALA A 162 18.54 -10.09 -9.94
N TYR A 163 17.24 -10.13 -10.21
CA TYR A 163 16.26 -9.28 -9.53
C TYR A 163 15.18 -10.11 -8.86
N VAL A 164 14.69 -9.62 -7.72
CA VAL A 164 13.54 -10.20 -7.03
C VAL A 164 12.45 -9.15 -6.85
N VAL A 165 11.21 -9.60 -6.92
CA VAL A 165 10.02 -8.78 -6.61
C VAL A 165 9.42 -9.22 -5.26
N THR A 166 9.01 -8.24 -4.46
CA THR A 166 8.36 -8.43 -3.14
C THR A 166 7.46 -7.23 -2.83
N SER A 167 6.79 -7.22 -1.68
CA SER A 167 6.03 -6.06 -1.22
C SER A 167 6.97 -4.95 -0.75
N GLY A 168 6.60 -3.70 -0.98
CA GLY A 168 7.29 -2.52 -0.48
C GLY A 168 7.53 -2.56 1.03
N HIS A 169 6.52 -2.95 1.81
CA HIS A 169 6.62 -2.98 3.29
C HIS A 169 7.61 -4.02 3.82
N CYS A 170 8.03 -4.98 2.99
CA CYS A 170 9.08 -5.94 3.33
C CYS A 170 10.47 -5.29 3.36
N VAL A 171 10.60 -4.08 2.81
CA VAL A 171 11.88 -3.35 2.76
C VAL A 171 11.78 -2.00 3.47
N ASP A 172 10.65 -1.31 3.35
CA ASP A 172 10.43 -0.01 3.99
C ASP A 172 8.94 0.26 4.18
N LYS A 173 8.52 0.41 5.43
CA LYS A 173 7.10 0.58 5.79
C LYS A 173 6.65 2.04 5.80
N ARG A 174 7.57 3.00 5.61
CA ARG A 174 7.23 4.42 5.74
C ARG A 174 6.25 4.83 4.65
N ASN A 175 5.12 5.42 5.07
CA ASN A 175 4.22 6.06 4.13
C ASN A 175 4.85 7.38 3.64
N GLY A 176 4.58 7.76 2.39
CA GLY A 176 5.15 8.97 1.81
C GLY A 176 6.58 8.83 1.28
N VAL A 177 7.17 7.62 1.24
CA VAL A 177 8.55 7.41 0.78
C VAL A 177 8.58 6.51 -0.44
N ILE A 178 9.13 7.04 -1.55
CA ILE A 178 9.50 6.24 -2.72
C ILE A 178 11.03 6.13 -2.76
N GLY A 179 11.54 4.95 -2.46
CA GLY A 179 12.97 4.65 -2.44
C GLY A 179 13.44 4.11 -3.78
N HIS A 180 14.57 4.60 -4.30
CA HIS A 180 15.17 4.07 -5.52
C HIS A 180 16.69 4.21 -5.48
N ASP A 181 17.39 3.25 -6.08
CA ASP A 181 18.85 3.16 -6.13
C ASP A 181 19.56 3.31 -4.76
N LEU A 182 19.01 2.62 -3.75
CA LEU A 182 19.53 2.67 -2.38
C LEU A 182 20.20 1.34 -2.02
N PRO A 183 21.39 1.36 -1.39
CA PRO A 183 22.03 0.14 -0.89
C PRO A 183 21.09 -0.64 0.02
N LEU A 184 21.12 -1.97 -0.09
CA LEU A 184 20.29 -2.85 0.72
C LEU A 184 21.13 -4.02 1.21
N THR A 185 21.10 -4.24 2.52
CA THR A 185 21.75 -5.38 3.17
C THR A 185 20.73 -6.47 3.46
N GLY A 186 21.21 -7.70 3.64
CA GLY A 186 20.37 -8.86 3.92
C GLY A 186 20.60 -9.93 2.88
N LYS A 187 19.76 -10.97 2.91
CA LYS A 187 19.85 -12.11 2.01
C LYS A 187 18.46 -12.62 1.64
N ILE A 188 18.39 -13.36 0.55
CA ILE A 188 17.25 -14.19 0.20
C ILE A 188 17.68 -15.66 0.14
N ALA A 189 16.85 -16.56 0.66
CA ALA A 189 17.01 -18.00 0.52
C ALA A 189 16.00 -18.56 -0.49
N PHE A 190 16.49 -19.15 -1.58
CA PHE A 190 15.69 -19.84 -2.61
C PHE A 190 15.61 -21.34 -2.37
N ASN A 191 14.81 -22.02 -3.20
CA ASN A 191 14.48 -23.44 -3.07
C ASN A 191 13.84 -23.73 -1.70
N TYR A 192 12.86 -22.92 -1.31
CA TYR A 192 12.32 -22.88 0.05
C TYR A 192 11.24 -23.95 0.31
N PHE A 193 11.37 -25.14 -0.29
CA PHE A 193 10.39 -26.23 -0.11
C PHE A 193 10.57 -26.95 1.23
N ALA A 194 9.60 -27.79 1.60
CA ALA A 194 9.57 -28.47 2.89
C ALA A 194 10.72 -29.48 3.09
N ASP A 195 11.16 -30.11 1.99
CA ASP A 195 12.12 -31.23 1.96
C ASP A 195 13.50 -30.85 1.40
N THR A 196 13.75 -29.55 1.19
CA THR A 196 14.99 -29.03 0.55
C THR A 196 15.79 -28.10 1.46
N LEU A 197 15.60 -28.19 2.78
CA LEU A 197 16.29 -27.32 3.77
C LEU A 197 17.80 -27.22 3.54
N GLU A 198 18.47 -28.36 3.32
CA GLU A 198 19.93 -28.43 3.09
C GLU A 198 20.35 -27.97 1.68
N GLN A 199 19.39 -27.85 0.75
CA GLN A 199 19.58 -27.46 -0.64
C GLN A 199 19.22 -25.97 -0.87
N ARG A 200 18.83 -25.24 0.18
CA ARG A 200 18.53 -23.82 0.09
C ARG A 200 19.77 -23.04 -0.33
N ARG A 201 19.58 -22.12 -1.26
CA ARG A 201 20.66 -21.26 -1.79
C ARG A 201 20.43 -19.84 -1.33
N GLU A 202 21.39 -19.30 -0.61
CA GLU A 202 21.36 -17.93 -0.13
C GLU A 202 22.11 -16.99 -1.09
N PHE A 203 21.50 -15.85 -1.39
CA PHE A 203 22.13 -14.79 -2.16
C PHE A 203 22.03 -13.46 -1.40
N PRO A 204 23.14 -12.69 -1.30
CA PRO A 204 23.09 -11.36 -0.71
C PRO A 204 22.20 -10.42 -1.53
N LEU A 205 21.49 -9.54 -0.84
CA LEU A 205 20.88 -8.36 -1.45
C LEU A 205 21.98 -7.33 -1.72
N LYS A 206 21.84 -6.57 -2.79
CA LYS A 206 22.79 -5.52 -3.19
C LYS A 206 22.18 -4.13 -3.04
N ARG A 207 21.02 -3.93 -3.67
CA ARG A 207 20.33 -2.64 -3.65
C ARG A 207 18.83 -2.79 -3.87
N ARG A 208 18.11 -1.81 -3.35
CA ARG A 208 16.72 -1.52 -3.67
C ARG A 208 16.70 -0.72 -4.96
N VAL A 209 16.34 -1.37 -6.07
CA VAL A 209 16.20 -0.69 -7.38
C VAL A 209 15.09 0.34 -7.28
N TRP A 210 13.94 -0.09 -6.75
CA TRP A 210 12.78 0.77 -6.49
C TRP A 210 11.88 0.12 -5.43
N SER A 211 11.22 0.93 -4.58
CA SER A 211 10.14 0.50 -3.71
C SER A 211 9.16 1.63 -3.45
N SER A 212 7.91 1.29 -3.20
CA SER A 212 6.91 2.24 -2.73
C SER A 212 5.94 1.59 -1.74
N MET A 213 5.48 2.40 -0.79
CA MET A 213 4.29 2.20 0.05
C MET A 213 3.16 3.19 -0.32
N GLN A 214 3.43 4.04 -1.30
CA GLN A 214 2.68 5.22 -1.64
C GLN A 214 1.82 4.93 -2.87
N GLY A 215 0.54 4.64 -2.63
CA GLY A 215 -0.41 4.24 -3.67
C GLY A 215 -0.29 2.80 -4.14
N VAL A 216 0.86 2.17 -3.88
CA VAL A 216 1.18 0.79 -4.26
C VAL A 216 2.17 0.23 -3.25
N ASP A 217 2.05 -1.06 -2.92
CA ASP A 217 2.97 -1.78 -2.01
C ASP A 217 3.82 -2.78 -2.81
N LEU A 218 4.93 -2.31 -3.38
CA LEU A 218 5.75 -3.12 -4.29
C LEU A 218 7.21 -2.69 -4.21
N ALA A 219 8.11 -3.67 -4.32
CA ALA A 219 9.55 -3.44 -4.41
C ALA A 219 10.22 -4.35 -5.45
N LEU A 220 11.23 -3.78 -6.11
CA LEU A 220 12.16 -4.44 -7.00
C LEU A 220 13.56 -4.35 -6.40
N LEU A 221 14.16 -5.50 -6.10
CA LEU A 221 15.47 -5.59 -5.45
C LEU A 221 16.46 -6.26 -6.40
N GLU A 222 17.71 -5.81 -6.35
CA GLU A 222 18.83 -6.43 -7.06
C GLU A 222 19.64 -7.26 -6.06
N LEU A 223 19.99 -8.48 -6.48
CA LEU A 223 20.90 -9.36 -5.74
C LEU A 223 22.35 -9.05 -6.08
N ASP A 224 23.27 -9.39 -5.18
CA ASP A 224 24.72 -9.35 -5.45
C ASP A 224 25.16 -10.60 -6.23
N ALA A 225 24.47 -10.87 -7.34
CA ALA A 225 24.71 -11.97 -8.27
C ALA A 225 24.06 -11.67 -9.61
N SER A 226 24.60 -12.22 -10.70
CA SER A 226 23.93 -12.26 -12.00
C SER A 226 22.80 -13.29 -12.01
N LEU A 227 21.80 -13.08 -12.89
CA LEU A 227 20.73 -14.05 -13.07
C LEU A 227 21.27 -15.43 -13.50
N LYS A 228 22.32 -15.44 -14.33
CA LYS A 228 23.00 -16.65 -14.77
C LYS A 228 23.63 -17.42 -13.60
N GLU A 229 24.28 -16.74 -12.67
CA GLU A 229 24.87 -17.38 -11.48
C GLU A 229 23.82 -17.99 -10.57
N VAL A 230 22.69 -17.28 -10.38
CA VAL A 230 21.56 -17.80 -9.60
C VAL A 230 20.97 -19.05 -10.27
N MET A 231 20.75 -19.01 -11.59
CA MET A 231 20.26 -20.15 -12.36
C MET A 231 21.22 -21.34 -12.38
N ALA A 232 22.53 -21.09 -12.43
CA ALA A 232 23.55 -22.15 -12.37
C ALA A 232 23.52 -22.92 -11.03
N GLN A 233 22.93 -22.34 -9.98
CA GLN A 233 22.69 -23.01 -8.69
C GLN A 233 21.36 -23.79 -8.63
N GLY A 234 20.66 -23.94 -9.77
CA GLY A 234 19.40 -24.68 -9.87
C GLY A 234 18.16 -23.89 -9.45
N VAL A 235 18.25 -22.56 -9.43
CA VAL A 235 17.12 -21.66 -9.09
C VAL A 235 16.50 -21.12 -10.37
N GLU A 236 15.22 -21.41 -10.61
CA GLU A 236 14.51 -21.00 -11.81
C GLU A 236 13.73 -19.69 -11.63
N PRO A 237 13.94 -18.68 -12.50
CA PRO A 237 13.20 -17.43 -12.44
C PRO A 237 11.78 -17.55 -13.03
N LEU A 238 10.87 -16.70 -12.55
CA LEU A 238 9.50 -16.59 -13.05
C LEU A 238 9.33 -15.36 -13.94
N LYS A 239 8.49 -15.48 -14.98
CA LYS A 239 8.15 -14.33 -15.83
C LYS A 239 7.11 -13.45 -15.16
N LEU A 240 7.22 -12.14 -15.37
CA LEU A 240 6.15 -11.21 -15.06
C LEU A 240 5.05 -11.32 -16.12
N GLY A 241 3.80 -11.33 -15.67
CA GLY A 241 2.61 -11.39 -16.50
C GLY A 241 1.87 -10.06 -16.59
N ASN A 242 0.80 -10.08 -17.37
CA ASN A 242 -0.11 -8.93 -17.50
C ASN A 242 -1.09 -8.86 -16.33
N VAL A 243 -1.73 -7.69 -16.17
CA VAL A 243 -2.88 -7.57 -15.26
C VAL A 243 -3.97 -8.54 -15.71
N THR A 244 -4.45 -9.35 -14.79
CA THR A 244 -5.53 -10.29 -15.08
C THR A 244 -6.89 -9.61 -15.15
N GLU A 245 -7.84 -10.25 -15.82
CA GLU A 245 -9.25 -9.94 -15.63
C GLU A 245 -9.71 -10.33 -14.21
N SER A 246 -10.94 -9.93 -13.86
CA SER A 246 -11.55 -10.30 -12.59
C SER A 246 -12.24 -11.67 -12.73
N GLY A 247 -12.13 -12.52 -11.71
CA GLY A 247 -12.70 -13.87 -11.72
C GLY A 247 -11.79 -14.94 -12.34
N VAL A 248 -10.49 -14.65 -12.49
CA VAL A 248 -9.54 -15.63 -13.02
C VAL A 248 -8.99 -16.54 -11.92
N GLU A 249 -8.67 -17.78 -12.26
CA GLU A 249 -7.99 -18.69 -11.33
C GLU A 249 -6.50 -18.33 -11.21
N VAL A 250 -6.04 -18.25 -9.97
CA VAL A 250 -4.66 -17.95 -9.62
C VAL A 250 -4.12 -18.92 -8.58
N LEU A 251 -2.81 -18.93 -8.46
CA LEU A 251 -2.06 -19.67 -7.45
C LEU A 251 -1.34 -18.66 -6.56
N VAL A 252 -1.23 -18.96 -5.27
CA VAL A 252 -0.32 -18.25 -4.36
C VAL A 252 0.69 -19.25 -3.83
N LEU A 253 1.98 -18.92 -4.02
CA LEU A 253 3.09 -19.68 -3.48
C LEU A 253 3.66 -18.94 -2.27
N GLY A 254 3.49 -19.48 -1.08
CA GLY A 254 3.94 -18.81 0.13
C GLY A 254 4.22 -19.76 1.28
N ASP A 255 4.95 -19.25 2.26
CA ASP A 255 5.24 -19.96 3.51
C ASP A 255 4.93 -19.00 4.67
N PRO A 256 3.71 -18.97 5.23
CA PRO A 256 3.45 -18.16 6.42
C PRO A 256 4.37 -18.59 7.57
N ILE A 257 4.76 -17.66 8.45
CA ILE A 257 5.65 -17.93 9.60
C ILE A 257 5.10 -19.08 10.45
N ASN A 258 3.78 -19.13 10.61
CA ASN A 258 3.08 -20.25 11.22
C ASN A 258 2.17 -20.90 10.15
N PRO A 259 2.40 -22.17 9.77
CA PRO A 259 3.24 -23.15 10.46
C PRO A 259 4.74 -23.13 10.09
N GLY A 260 5.20 -22.34 9.11
CA GLY A 260 6.63 -22.23 8.76
C GLY A 260 7.25 -23.53 8.26
N GLN A 261 6.59 -24.19 7.29
CA GLN A 261 6.93 -25.55 6.84
C GLN A 261 7.57 -25.58 5.45
N GLY A 262 7.90 -24.41 4.89
CA GLY A 262 8.33 -24.27 3.50
C GLY A 262 7.17 -23.95 2.56
N LEU A 263 7.48 -23.75 1.29
CA LEU A 263 6.52 -23.30 0.28
C LEU A 263 5.28 -24.18 0.24
N ARG A 264 4.12 -23.52 0.16
CA ARG A 264 2.83 -24.15 -0.03
C ARG A 264 2.11 -23.51 -1.20
N LEU A 265 1.34 -24.32 -1.91
CA LEU A 265 0.49 -23.94 -3.01
C LEU A 265 -0.94 -23.73 -2.51
N ALA A 266 -1.47 -22.52 -2.64
CA ALA A 266 -2.89 -22.25 -2.53
C ALA A 266 -3.46 -21.97 -3.93
N THR A 267 -4.62 -22.55 -4.26
CA THR A 267 -5.36 -22.24 -5.49
C THR A 267 -6.62 -21.45 -5.12
N CYS A 268 -6.95 -20.44 -5.91
CA CYS A 268 -8.08 -19.54 -5.62
C CYS A 268 -8.49 -18.68 -6.81
N THR A 269 -9.47 -17.80 -6.62
CA THR A 269 -9.97 -16.87 -7.64
C THR A 269 -9.53 -15.44 -7.31
N GLN A 270 -8.97 -14.74 -8.30
CA GLN A 270 -8.57 -13.35 -8.18
C GLN A 270 -9.62 -12.42 -8.82
N HIS A 271 -10.02 -11.39 -8.07
CA HIS A 271 -10.95 -10.35 -8.49
C HIS A 271 -10.26 -8.97 -8.49
N ASN A 272 -10.90 -8.01 -9.16
CA ASN A 272 -10.51 -6.61 -9.05
C ASN A 272 -11.00 -6.03 -7.72
N ALA A 273 -10.16 -5.25 -7.05
CA ALA A 273 -10.58 -4.34 -5.99
C ALA A 273 -10.03 -2.95 -6.31
N THR A 274 -10.88 -1.93 -6.24
CA THR A 274 -10.51 -0.56 -6.65
C THR A 274 -9.37 -0.02 -5.80
N GLN A 275 -9.47 -0.27 -4.50
CA GLN A 275 -8.55 0.23 -3.50
C GLN A 275 -8.65 -0.61 -2.23
N VAL A 276 -7.63 -0.53 -1.39
CA VAL A 276 -7.64 -1.08 -0.04
C VAL A 276 -6.98 -0.08 0.90
N ILE A 277 -7.57 0.08 2.09
CA ILE A 277 -7.09 0.95 3.15
C ILE A 277 -6.60 0.08 4.28
N GLU A 278 -5.35 0.28 4.66
CA GLU A 278 -4.75 -0.27 5.86
C GLU A 278 -3.92 0.84 6.49
N TYR A 279 -4.47 1.52 7.50
CA TYR A 279 -3.90 2.77 7.99
C TYR A 279 -2.42 2.62 8.37
N PRO A 280 -1.53 3.53 7.89
CA PRO A 280 -1.82 4.77 7.17
C PRO A 280 -1.87 4.67 5.63
N TRP A 281 -1.75 3.46 5.08
CA TRP A 281 -1.59 3.23 3.66
C TRP A 281 -2.93 3.12 2.92
N VAL A 282 -2.92 3.64 1.70
CA VAL A 282 -4.02 3.50 0.74
C VAL A 282 -3.40 2.99 -0.55
N TRP A 283 -3.70 1.75 -0.89
CA TRP A 283 -3.22 1.12 -2.13
C TRP A 283 -4.35 1.08 -3.14
N ARG A 284 -4.03 1.40 -4.39
CA ARG A 284 -4.99 1.57 -5.48
C ARG A 284 -4.73 0.56 -6.59
N ASN A 285 -5.76 0.29 -7.38
CA ASN A 285 -5.70 -0.66 -8.50
C ASN A 285 -5.22 -2.05 -8.03
N VAL A 286 -5.75 -2.50 -6.89
CA VAL A 286 -5.33 -3.74 -6.26
C VAL A 286 -6.15 -4.94 -6.77
N LYS A 287 -5.73 -6.13 -6.38
CA LYS A 287 -6.48 -7.37 -6.58
C LYS A 287 -6.90 -7.90 -5.23
N SER A 288 -8.05 -8.57 -5.19
CA SER A 288 -8.44 -9.39 -4.05
C SER A 288 -8.49 -10.85 -4.45
N ASN A 289 -8.20 -11.77 -3.54
CA ASN A 289 -8.35 -13.20 -3.79
C ASN A 289 -8.75 -13.96 -2.53
N ASP A 290 -9.38 -15.11 -2.71
CA ASP A 290 -9.89 -15.99 -1.66
C ASP A 290 -8.95 -17.18 -1.35
N CYS A 291 -7.65 -17.01 -1.60
CA CYS A 291 -6.65 -18.02 -1.28
C CYS A 291 -6.61 -18.33 0.22
N ARG A 292 -6.66 -19.62 0.55
CA ARG A 292 -6.63 -20.10 1.94
C ARG A 292 -5.21 -20.15 2.48
N GLY A 293 -5.11 -20.14 3.81
CA GLY A 293 -3.86 -20.31 4.55
C GLY A 293 -2.84 -19.18 4.39
N ILE A 294 -3.26 -18.03 3.88
CA ILE A 294 -2.44 -16.82 3.90
C ILE A 294 -2.43 -16.26 5.31
N ASP A 295 -1.24 -15.94 5.81
CA ASP A 295 -1.02 -15.37 7.14
C ASP A 295 0.30 -14.57 7.15
N SER A 296 0.63 -13.96 8.28
CA SER A 296 1.89 -13.26 8.54
C SER A 296 3.12 -14.00 7.99
N GLY A 297 3.99 -13.25 7.32
CA GLY A 297 5.14 -13.76 6.58
C GLY A 297 4.85 -14.19 5.14
N SER A 298 3.58 -14.27 4.72
CA SER A 298 3.24 -14.53 3.31
C SER A 298 3.35 -13.28 2.43
N SER A 299 3.51 -12.09 3.02
CA SER A 299 3.73 -10.86 2.27
C SER A 299 4.90 -10.99 1.31
N GLY A 300 4.73 -10.50 0.08
CA GLY A 300 5.71 -10.62 -0.98
C GLY A 300 5.63 -11.93 -1.78
N SER A 301 4.75 -12.86 -1.40
CA SER A 301 4.49 -14.08 -2.18
C SER A 301 3.98 -13.75 -3.59
N PRO A 302 4.42 -14.48 -4.63
CA PRO A 302 3.87 -14.29 -5.96
C PRO A 302 2.45 -14.82 -6.03
N VAL A 303 1.58 -14.03 -6.67
CA VAL A 303 0.31 -14.50 -7.21
C VAL A 303 0.54 -14.82 -8.68
N ILE A 304 0.31 -16.08 -9.06
CA ILE A 304 0.64 -16.63 -10.37
C ILE A 304 -0.64 -16.96 -11.12
N GLU A 305 -0.73 -16.59 -12.39
CA GLU A 305 -1.84 -17.02 -13.24
C GLU A 305 -1.72 -18.51 -13.55
N ARG A 306 -2.79 -19.27 -13.22
CA ARG A 306 -2.81 -20.74 -13.29
C ARG A 306 -2.49 -21.28 -14.69
N SER A 307 -2.89 -20.57 -15.75
CA SER A 307 -2.71 -21.01 -17.13
C SER A 307 -1.31 -20.75 -17.71
N SER A 308 -0.61 -19.73 -17.21
CA SER A 308 0.63 -19.24 -17.84
C SER A 308 1.89 -19.38 -16.98
N ASN A 309 1.74 -19.68 -15.69
CA ASN A 309 2.83 -19.70 -14.71
C ASN A 309 3.58 -18.35 -14.61
N GLN A 310 2.90 -17.24 -14.88
CA GLN A 310 3.46 -15.89 -14.79
C GLN A 310 3.01 -15.19 -13.51
N ILE A 311 3.91 -14.44 -12.88
CA ILE A 311 3.59 -13.59 -11.72
C ILE A 311 2.71 -12.44 -12.22
N VAL A 312 1.48 -12.35 -11.75
CA VAL A 312 0.53 -11.28 -12.13
C VAL A 312 0.34 -10.24 -11.03
N SER A 313 0.54 -10.65 -9.77
CA SER A 313 0.50 -9.78 -8.60
C SER A 313 1.47 -10.27 -7.53
N VAL A 314 1.71 -9.43 -6.53
CA VAL A 314 2.46 -9.75 -5.31
C VAL A 314 1.53 -9.63 -4.11
N LEU A 315 1.51 -10.65 -3.27
CA LEU A 315 0.65 -10.70 -2.09
C LEU A 315 1.02 -9.61 -1.10
N ASN A 316 0.04 -8.83 -0.68
CA ASN A 316 0.25 -7.63 0.11
C ASN A 316 -0.17 -7.81 1.56
N THR A 317 -1.47 -7.97 1.79
CA THR A 317 -2.07 -8.01 3.13
C THR A 317 -3.26 -8.96 3.13
N THR A 318 -3.72 -9.35 4.32
CA THR A 318 -4.89 -10.21 4.51
C THR A 318 -5.67 -9.74 5.74
N THR A 319 -6.95 -10.06 5.77
CA THR A 319 -7.82 -9.74 6.90
C THR A 319 -7.51 -10.66 8.09
N ASP A 320 -6.77 -10.16 9.10
CA ASP A 320 -6.58 -10.86 10.38
C ASP A 320 -7.56 -10.33 11.44
N THR A 321 -8.64 -11.07 11.69
CA THR A 321 -9.64 -10.72 12.70
C THR A 321 -9.29 -11.25 14.10
N ARG A 322 -8.22 -12.04 14.26
CA ARG A 322 -7.90 -12.73 15.53
C ARG A 322 -7.62 -11.79 16.69
N PHE A 323 -7.18 -10.56 16.39
CA PHE A 323 -6.78 -9.57 17.39
C PHE A 323 -7.83 -8.49 17.65
N GLY A 324 -9.03 -8.61 17.07
CA GLY A 324 -10.09 -7.61 17.23
C GLY A 324 -9.70 -6.22 16.73
N THR A 325 -8.70 -6.13 15.85
CA THR A 325 -8.26 -4.88 15.25
C THR A 325 -9.42 -4.24 14.50
N PRO A 326 -9.66 -2.92 14.63
CA PRO A 326 -10.71 -2.27 13.85
C PRO A 326 -10.44 -2.41 12.35
N ALA A 327 -11.51 -2.48 11.56
CA ALA A 327 -11.44 -2.45 10.11
C ALA A 327 -10.66 -1.22 9.62
N CYS A 328 -9.84 -1.41 8.58
CA CYS A 328 -8.84 -0.47 8.05
C CYS A 328 -7.65 -0.21 9.00
N GLY A 329 -7.52 -0.97 10.09
CA GLY A 329 -6.36 -0.93 10.97
C GLY A 329 -5.22 -1.84 10.46
N LEU A 330 -4.06 -1.75 11.11
CA LEU A 330 -2.89 -2.57 10.80
C LEU A 330 -3.22 -4.08 10.81
N ASN A 331 -2.88 -4.80 9.75
CA ASN A 331 -3.22 -6.21 9.50
C ASN A 331 -4.74 -6.51 9.43
N ASN A 332 -5.60 -5.49 9.35
CA ASN A 332 -7.04 -5.66 9.12
C ASN A 332 -7.53 -4.67 8.05
N PRO A 333 -7.12 -4.87 6.78
CA PRO A 333 -7.49 -4.00 5.67
C PRO A 333 -9.01 -3.91 5.47
N CYS A 334 -9.43 -2.82 4.84
CA CYS A 334 -10.81 -2.62 4.41
C CYS A 334 -10.89 -2.04 3.01
N GLN A 335 -12.06 -2.13 2.40
CA GLN A 335 -12.41 -1.45 1.17
C GLN A 335 -13.44 -0.34 1.44
N GLN A 336 -13.51 0.58 0.49
CA GLN A 336 -14.62 1.52 0.38
C GLN A 336 -15.55 1.01 -0.72
N VAL A 337 -16.75 0.59 -0.34
CA VAL A 337 -17.82 0.18 -1.26
C VAL A 337 -19.01 1.09 -1.03
N ASP A 338 -19.46 1.80 -2.06
CA ASP A 338 -20.54 2.79 -1.99
C ASP A 338 -20.36 3.82 -0.86
N GLY A 339 -19.11 4.26 -0.65
CA GLY A 339 -18.75 5.22 0.39
C GLY A 339 -18.71 4.66 1.82
N LYS A 340 -18.97 3.36 2.01
CA LYS A 340 -18.96 2.69 3.30
C LYS A 340 -17.70 1.84 3.47
N ARG A 341 -17.26 1.71 4.72
CA ARG A 341 -16.22 0.78 5.14
C ARG A 341 -16.72 -0.66 5.05
N VAL A 342 -16.00 -1.51 4.32
CA VAL A 342 -16.29 -2.94 4.21
C VAL A 342 -15.00 -3.74 4.45
N SER A 343 -15.01 -4.60 5.47
CA SER A 343 -13.98 -5.62 5.66
C SER A 343 -14.60 -6.99 5.37
N VAL A 344 -13.86 -7.82 4.66
CA VAL A 344 -14.28 -9.18 4.30
C VAL A 344 -13.30 -10.14 4.95
N GLU A 345 -13.82 -11.05 5.77
CA GLU A 345 -13.02 -12.08 6.41
C GLU A 345 -12.37 -13.00 5.38
N ASN A 346 -11.14 -13.45 5.66
CA ASN A 346 -10.39 -14.39 4.82
C ASN A 346 -10.19 -13.90 3.37
N LEU A 347 -10.21 -12.59 3.14
CA LEU A 347 -9.91 -12.00 1.85
C LEU A 347 -8.48 -11.45 1.86
N ASN A 348 -7.70 -11.82 0.86
CA ASN A 348 -6.34 -11.33 0.69
C ASN A 348 -6.31 -10.24 -0.38
N TYR A 349 -5.35 -9.33 -0.27
CA TYR A 349 -5.09 -8.31 -1.28
C TYR A 349 -3.71 -8.50 -1.88
N ALA A 350 -3.60 -8.24 -3.17
CA ALA A 350 -2.37 -8.35 -3.93
C ALA A 350 -2.18 -7.15 -4.86
N ILE A 351 -0.93 -6.77 -5.09
CA ILE A 351 -0.54 -5.65 -5.93
C ILE A 351 -0.12 -6.15 -7.31
N PRO A 352 -0.77 -5.73 -8.40
CA PRO A 352 -0.35 -6.11 -9.75
C PRO A 352 1.09 -5.70 -10.08
N VAL A 353 1.82 -6.56 -10.78
CA VAL A 353 3.22 -6.30 -11.16
C VAL A 353 3.40 -5.50 -12.44
N GLN A 354 2.32 -5.09 -13.11
CA GLN A 354 2.35 -4.39 -14.40
C GLN A 354 3.26 -3.16 -14.41
N ARG A 355 3.38 -2.43 -13.29
CA ARG A 355 4.25 -1.25 -13.20
C ARG A 355 5.74 -1.57 -13.48
N LEU A 356 6.14 -2.84 -13.38
CA LEU A 356 7.50 -3.32 -13.66
C LEU A 356 7.74 -3.74 -15.12
N ALA A 357 6.69 -4.06 -15.88
CA ALA A 357 6.80 -4.71 -17.19
C ALA A 357 7.60 -3.90 -18.24
N GLY A 358 7.60 -2.57 -18.11
CA GLY A 358 8.31 -1.65 -19.02
C GLY A 358 9.68 -1.18 -18.52
N CYS A 359 10.21 -1.76 -17.44
CA CYS A 359 11.39 -1.26 -16.74
C CYS A 359 12.67 -2.03 -17.03
N PHE A 360 12.67 -2.98 -17.96
CA PHE A 360 13.84 -3.79 -18.31
C PHE A 360 14.28 -3.56 -19.75
N ARG A 361 15.59 -3.51 -19.97
CA ARG A 361 16.22 -3.53 -21.29
C ARG A 361 17.49 -4.38 -21.20
N GLU A 362 17.60 -5.38 -22.08
CA GLU A 362 18.78 -6.26 -22.17
C GLU A 362 19.14 -6.89 -20.80
N GLY A 363 18.17 -7.37 -20.02
CA GLY A 363 18.46 -7.97 -18.71
C GLY A 363 18.72 -6.98 -17.57
N HIS A 364 18.72 -5.67 -17.82
CA HIS A 364 18.96 -4.65 -16.80
C HIS A 364 17.71 -3.84 -16.49
N ALA A 365 17.46 -3.58 -15.21
CA ALA A 365 16.44 -2.61 -14.81
C ALA A 365 16.92 -1.19 -15.16
N ASP A 366 16.16 -0.47 -15.98
CA ASP A 366 16.41 0.93 -16.35
C ASP A 366 15.16 1.77 -16.12
N LEU A 367 15.15 2.50 -15.00
CA LEU A 367 14.02 3.34 -14.58
C LEU A 367 13.83 4.59 -15.44
N ARG A 368 14.76 4.88 -16.37
CA ARG A 368 14.70 6.05 -17.27
C ARG A 368 13.95 5.75 -18.56
N LEU A 369 13.58 4.49 -18.80
CA LEU A 369 12.81 4.10 -19.97
C LEU A 369 11.44 4.78 -19.93
N ASN A 370 11.01 5.34 -21.07
CA ASN A 370 9.67 5.94 -21.18
C ASN A 370 8.54 4.94 -20.90
N SER A 371 8.80 3.64 -21.11
CA SER A 371 7.89 2.54 -20.78
C SER A 371 7.84 2.23 -19.28
N CYS A 372 8.83 2.65 -18.50
CA CYS A 372 8.88 2.40 -17.06
C CYS A 372 8.07 3.47 -16.31
N GLN A 373 7.05 3.04 -15.57
CA GLN A 373 6.11 3.95 -14.89
C GLN A 373 6.36 4.02 -13.37
N LEU A 374 7.61 3.80 -12.93
CA LEU A 374 7.98 3.80 -11.52
C LEU A 374 8.41 5.18 -11.00
N LEU A 375 8.87 6.07 -11.89
CA LEU A 375 9.36 7.41 -11.58
C LEU A 375 8.75 8.46 -12.52
N PRO A 376 8.61 9.73 -12.09
CA PRO A 376 9.15 10.32 -10.87
C PRO A 376 8.39 9.92 -9.60
N GLY A 377 9.11 9.88 -8.49
CA GLY A 377 8.57 9.74 -7.14
C GLY A 377 9.02 10.92 -6.27
N PHE A 378 8.49 11.01 -5.06
CA PHE A 378 8.90 12.01 -4.08
C PHE A 378 8.89 11.37 -2.69
N GLN A 379 9.52 12.05 -1.73
CA GLN A 379 9.54 11.70 -0.33
C GLN A 379 8.92 12.82 0.50
N LEU A 380 7.97 12.43 1.33
CA LEU A 380 7.26 13.30 2.25
C LEU A 380 7.27 12.68 3.65
N GLU A 381 7.67 13.48 4.63
CA GLU A 381 7.66 13.07 6.04
C GLU A 381 6.71 13.99 6.83
N GLN A 382 5.70 13.39 7.45
CA GLN A 382 4.76 14.12 8.32
C GLN A 382 5.48 14.52 9.62
N GLN A 383 5.47 15.82 9.94
CA GLN A 383 6.23 16.36 11.08
C GLN A 383 5.54 16.14 12.43
N GLU A 384 4.21 16.14 12.44
CA GLU A 384 3.41 15.87 13.63
C GLU A 384 2.68 14.54 13.46
N LEU A 385 3.43 13.44 13.61
CA LEU A 385 2.86 12.09 13.61
C LEU A 385 1.69 12.06 14.61
N TYR A 386 0.55 11.54 14.17
CA TYR A 386 -0.72 11.44 14.92
C TYR A 386 -1.55 12.73 15.10
N SER A 387 -1.14 13.89 14.55
CA SER A 387 -1.99 15.10 14.54
C SER A 387 -3.29 14.90 13.78
N LEU A 388 -3.24 14.15 12.68
CA LEU A 388 -4.40 13.80 11.87
C LEU A 388 -4.91 12.41 12.25
N LYS A 389 -6.07 12.34 12.91
CA LYS A 389 -6.73 11.08 13.26
C LYS A 389 -7.36 10.44 12.00
N PRO A 390 -7.28 9.10 11.82
CA PRO A 390 -7.92 8.40 10.69
C PRO A 390 -9.45 8.49 10.70
N ILE A 391 -10.02 8.76 11.87
CA ILE A 391 -11.45 9.00 12.05
C ILE A 391 -11.58 10.38 12.71
N ASN A 392 -12.41 11.21 12.10
CA ASN A 392 -12.72 12.56 12.58
C ASN A 392 -14.25 12.74 12.59
N LYS A 393 -14.73 13.83 13.18
CA LYS A 393 -16.15 14.10 13.34
C LYS A 393 -16.44 15.58 13.16
N ILE A 394 -17.57 15.91 12.56
CA ILE A 394 -18.07 17.29 12.54
C ILE A 394 -18.46 17.66 13.97
N ALA A 395 -17.83 18.69 14.54
CA ALA A 395 -18.08 19.08 15.91
C ALA A 395 -19.36 19.91 16.00
N THR A 396 -20.14 19.71 17.07
CA THR A 396 -21.23 20.63 17.44
C THR A 396 -20.69 21.67 18.42
N LYS A 397 -20.76 22.96 18.06
CA LYS A 397 -20.36 24.08 18.93
C LYS A 397 -21.39 24.32 20.04
N ALA A 398 -21.01 25.13 21.03
CA ALA A 398 -21.88 25.50 22.15
C ALA A 398 -23.16 26.24 21.73
N ASP A 399 -23.14 26.95 20.61
CA ASP A 399 -24.31 27.62 20.01
C ASP A 399 -25.16 26.69 19.12
N GLY A 400 -24.80 25.41 19.04
CA GLY A 400 -25.46 24.40 18.21
C GLY A 400 -25.03 24.39 16.74
N SER A 401 -24.13 25.29 16.32
CA SER A 401 -23.62 25.29 14.94
C SER A 401 -22.58 24.19 14.71
N GLU A 402 -22.43 23.76 13.46
CA GLU A 402 -21.45 22.74 13.07
C GLU A 402 -20.08 23.35 12.75
N GLU A 403 -19.02 22.62 13.12
CA GLU A 403 -17.64 22.95 12.78
C GLU A 403 -17.00 21.79 12.02
N LEU A 404 -16.55 22.07 10.80
CA LEU A 404 -15.80 21.10 10.01
C LEU A 404 -14.38 20.97 10.55
N PRO A 405 -13.85 19.74 10.69
CA PRO A 405 -12.45 19.55 11.01
C PRO A 405 -11.58 20.02 9.85
N LEU A 406 -10.33 20.38 10.16
CA LEU A 406 -9.32 20.76 9.18
C LEU A 406 -8.33 19.62 8.97
N TRP A 407 -7.69 19.57 7.81
CA TRP A 407 -6.60 18.63 7.56
C TRP A 407 -5.41 18.82 8.51
N ASN A 408 -5.09 20.07 8.85
CA ASN A 408 -3.95 20.45 9.70
C ASN A 408 -2.68 19.61 9.42
N PHE A 409 -2.36 19.40 8.15
CA PHE A 409 -1.34 18.44 7.73
C PHE A 409 -0.03 19.15 7.44
N THR A 410 0.96 18.96 8.31
CA THR A 410 2.30 19.56 8.20
C THR A 410 3.35 18.51 7.86
N PHE A 411 4.22 18.81 6.90
CA PHE A 411 5.17 17.84 6.36
C PHE A 411 6.49 18.45 5.89
N THR A 412 7.50 17.64 5.62
CA THR A 412 8.68 18.01 4.82
C THR A 412 8.64 17.29 3.49
N LEU A 413 9.35 17.81 2.50
CA LEU A 413 9.30 17.33 1.12
C LEU A 413 10.69 17.41 0.46
N ASP A 414 11.06 16.39 -0.32
CA ASP A 414 12.33 16.34 -1.05
C ASP A 414 12.30 17.03 -2.43
N THR A 415 11.11 17.30 -2.94
CA THR A 415 10.88 18.11 -4.14
C THR A 415 10.67 19.58 -3.77
N PRO A 416 11.04 20.53 -4.64
CA PRO A 416 10.96 21.96 -4.32
C PRO A 416 9.54 22.50 -4.24
N ARG A 417 8.55 21.74 -4.75
CA ARG A 417 7.16 22.16 -4.88
C ARG A 417 6.22 20.95 -4.81
N TYR A 418 4.94 21.20 -4.53
CA TYR A 418 3.90 20.17 -4.57
C TYR A 418 2.58 20.68 -5.14
N ARG A 419 1.67 19.74 -5.39
CA ARG A 419 0.25 19.99 -5.66
C ARG A 419 -0.56 19.04 -4.80
N TYR A 420 -1.75 19.46 -4.40
CA TYR A 420 -2.67 18.59 -3.67
C TYR A 420 -4.11 18.76 -4.10
N LYS A 421 -4.97 17.83 -3.71
CA LYS A 421 -6.43 17.95 -3.76
C LYS A 421 -7.08 17.04 -2.74
N THR A 422 -8.35 17.27 -2.50
CA THR A 422 -9.20 16.39 -1.69
C THR A 422 -10.19 15.65 -2.59
N VAL A 423 -10.40 14.37 -2.32
CA VAL A 423 -11.33 13.52 -3.07
C VAL A 423 -12.10 12.59 -2.13
N ARG A 424 -13.16 11.98 -2.66
CA ARG A 424 -14.01 11.00 -1.96
C ARG A 424 -13.76 9.55 -2.40
N ASP A 425 -13.03 9.37 -3.49
CA ASP A 425 -12.59 8.09 -4.04
C ASP A 425 -11.07 8.17 -4.23
N PRO A 426 -10.27 7.29 -3.61
CA PRO A 426 -8.82 7.39 -3.69
C PRO A 426 -8.29 7.15 -5.11
N LEU A 427 -9.01 6.44 -5.99
CA LEU A 427 -8.60 6.29 -7.39
C LEU A 427 -8.54 7.64 -8.10
N ALA A 428 -9.35 8.61 -7.68
CA ALA A 428 -9.29 9.96 -8.23
C ALA A 428 -7.96 10.67 -7.94
N CYS A 429 -7.15 10.23 -6.98
CA CYS A 429 -5.79 10.75 -6.78
C CYS A 429 -4.89 10.51 -8.00
N GLU A 430 -5.15 9.49 -8.81
CA GLU A 430 -4.38 9.23 -10.04
C GLU A 430 -4.86 10.06 -11.24
N ASN A 431 -5.97 10.79 -11.09
CA ASN A 431 -6.44 11.72 -12.11
C ASN A 431 -5.81 13.11 -11.87
N PRO A 432 -5.09 13.70 -12.84
CA PRO A 432 -4.46 15.01 -12.66
C PRO A 432 -5.46 16.18 -12.55
N VAL A 433 -6.73 15.98 -12.92
CA VAL A 433 -7.75 17.03 -12.86
C VAL A 433 -8.10 17.36 -11.40
N GLY A 434 -8.22 18.66 -11.11
CA GLY A 434 -8.64 19.18 -9.80
C GLY A 434 -7.52 19.33 -8.77
N TYR A 435 -6.27 18.99 -9.12
CA TYR A 435 -5.13 19.37 -8.29
C TYR A 435 -4.98 20.90 -8.24
N SER A 436 -4.52 21.38 -7.09
CA SER A 436 -4.19 22.79 -6.88
C SER A 436 -3.14 23.29 -7.87
N GLY A 437 -2.96 24.61 -7.91
CA GLY A 437 -1.77 25.22 -8.49
C GLY A 437 -0.50 24.70 -7.81
N THR A 438 0.66 24.97 -8.40
CA THR A 438 1.91 24.53 -7.79
C THR A 438 2.27 25.40 -6.58
N ILE A 439 2.48 24.76 -5.43
CA ILE A 439 2.81 25.39 -4.14
C ILE A 439 4.28 25.12 -3.80
N ALA A 440 4.95 26.07 -3.15
CA ALA A 440 6.34 25.91 -2.73
C ALA A 440 6.46 24.91 -1.57
N ALA A 441 7.52 24.10 -1.54
CA ALA A 441 7.76 23.16 -0.44
C ALA A 441 7.98 23.83 0.92
N THR A 442 8.25 25.15 0.96
CA THR A 442 8.31 25.94 2.20
C THR A 442 6.93 26.29 2.76
N ASP A 443 5.88 26.19 1.95
CA ASP A 443 4.48 26.36 2.35
C ASP A 443 3.89 24.97 2.59
N ASN A 444 4.38 24.31 3.62
CA ASN A 444 4.24 22.87 3.88
C ASN A 444 3.12 22.52 4.87
N HIS A 445 2.05 23.31 4.87
CA HIS A 445 0.89 23.12 5.75
C HIS A 445 -0.39 23.15 4.93
N ILE A 446 -1.13 22.03 4.95
CA ILE A 446 -2.45 21.95 4.31
C ILE A 446 -3.51 21.98 5.40
N ASN A 447 -4.29 23.06 5.44
CA ASN A 447 -5.27 23.30 6.50
C ASN A 447 -6.69 23.55 5.99
N ASP A 448 -7.01 23.06 4.79
CA ASP A 448 -8.36 23.11 4.25
C ASP A 448 -9.34 22.28 5.11
N SER A 449 -10.63 22.63 5.05
CA SER A 449 -11.68 21.87 5.73
C SER A 449 -11.90 20.50 5.09
N ILE A 450 -12.22 19.51 5.93
CA ILE A 450 -12.66 18.18 5.55
C ILE A 450 -14.19 18.17 5.57
N GLY A 451 -14.84 17.92 4.43
CA GLY A 451 -16.31 17.89 4.33
C GLY A 451 -16.89 18.98 3.41
N PRO A 452 -18.21 19.25 3.49
CA PRO A 452 -19.13 18.86 4.57
C PRO A 452 -19.69 17.43 4.48
N GLN A 453 -19.50 16.72 3.37
CA GLN A 453 -20.05 15.38 3.22
C GLN A 453 -19.37 14.41 4.19
N THR A 454 -20.15 13.59 4.89
CA THR A 454 -19.65 12.55 5.81
C THR A 454 -19.17 11.32 5.05
N GLY A 455 -18.36 10.47 5.70
CA GLY A 455 -17.69 9.29 5.14
C GLY A 455 -16.25 9.60 4.71
N TRP A 456 -15.69 8.78 3.81
CA TRP A 456 -14.28 8.84 3.41
C TRP A 456 -13.84 10.07 2.62
N HIS A 457 -12.80 10.74 3.10
CA HIS A 457 -12.04 11.76 2.39
C HIS A 457 -10.60 11.33 2.25
N PHE A 458 -9.99 11.69 1.13
CA PHE A 458 -8.59 11.42 0.85
C PHE A 458 -7.90 12.72 0.45
N LEU A 459 -6.80 13.04 1.14
CA LEU A 459 -5.89 14.09 0.73
C LEU A 459 -4.87 13.47 -0.22
N CYS A 460 -4.90 13.88 -1.49
CA CYS A 460 -3.96 13.44 -2.50
C CYS A 460 -2.81 14.45 -2.63
N LEU A 461 -1.55 14.01 -2.60
CA LEU A 461 -0.39 14.88 -2.82
C LEU A 461 0.53 14.34 -3.91
N VAL A 462 1.15 15.25 -4.66
CA VAL A 462 2.26 14.97 -5.58
C VAL A 462 3.37 16.01 -5.41
N GLY A 463 4.61 15.54 -5.25
CA GLY A 463 5.81 16.37 -5.35
C GLY A 463 6.18 16.67 -6.81
N VAL A 464 6.64 17.88 -7.09
CA VAL A 464 7.03 18.32 -8.44
C VAL A 464 8.31 19.16 -8.43
N ASP A 465 9.19 18.93 -9.40
CA ASP A 465 10.48 19.60 -9.58
C ASP A 465 10.33 21.06 -10.04
N SER A 466 9.24 21.38 -10.73
CA SER A 466 8.98 22.72 -11.23
C SER A 466 7.49 23.03 -11.39
N ALA A 467 7.16 24.31 -11.43
CA ALA A 467 5.79 24.75 -11.73
C ALA A 467 5.29 24.28 -13.11
N ALA A 468 6.21 24.10 -14.07
CA ALA A 468 5.91 23.67 -15.43
C ALA A 468 5.80 22.14 -15.59
N GLN A 469 6.17 21.34 -14.58
CA GLN A 469 6.11 19.90 -14.67
C GLN A 469 4.67 19.43 -14.93
N ARG A 470 4.49 18.73 -16.04
CA ARG A 470 3.21 18.16 -16.45
C ARG A 470 2.97 16.83 -15.75
N PRO A 471 1.70 16.48 -15.49
CA PRO A 471 1.36 15.16 -14.98
C PRO A 471 1.77 14.05 -15.96
N SER A 472 2.19 12.93 -15.41
CA SER A 472 2.45 11.67 -16.14
C SER A 472 1.78 10.52 -15.40
N LEU A 473 1.60 9.37 -16.08
CA LEU A 473 1.03 8.18 -15.45
C LEU A 473 1.83 7.77 -14.20
N ALA A 474 3.16 7.75 -14.29
CA ALA A 474 4.03 7.47 -13.15
C ALA A 474 3.85 8.47 -11.99
N LEU A 475 3.87 9.79 -12.27
CA LEU A 475 3.74 10.81 -11.22
C LEU A 475 2.40 10.67 -10.49
N MET A 476 1.31 10.48 -11.25
CA MET A 476 -0.03 10.37 -10.67
C MET A 476 -0.24 9.03 -9.95
N GLY A 477 0.29 7.94 -10.52
CA GLY A 477 0.30 6.63 -9.87
C GLY A 477 1.12 6.59 -8.58
N ASN A 478 2.08 7.51 -8.44
CA ASN A 478 2.88 7.74 -7.24
C ASN A 478 2.29 8.83 -6.32
N SER A 479 1.05 9.26 -6.50
CA SER A 479 0.41 10.20 -5.56
C SER A 479 0.27 9.57 -4.16
N LEU A 480 0.61 10.34 -3.13
CA LEU A 480 0.32 10.01 -1.73
C LEU A 480 -1.17 10.22 -1.47
N SER A 481 -1.79 9.31 -0.74
CA SER A 481 -3.16 9.43 -0.27
C SER A 481 -3.20 9.26 1.24
N ILE A 482 -3.73 10.25 1.94
CA ILE A 482 -4.01 10.19 3.37
C ILE A 482 -5.52 10.04 3.55
N ALA A 483 -5.96 8.97 4.20
CA ALA A 483 -7.38 8.66 4.39
C ALA A 483 -7.89 9.19 5.75
N VAL A 484 -9.05 9.84 5.72
CA VAL A 484 -9.82 10.24 6.90
C VAL A 484 -11.28 9.88 6.68
N GLU A 485 -11.88 9.17 7.62
CA GLU A 485 -13.33 8.99 7.67
C GLU A 485 -13.96 10.11 8.50
N LEU A 486 -14.87 10.88 7.91
CA LEU A 486 -15.58 11.97 8.59
C LEU A 486 -16.96 11.52 9.08
N LEU A 487 -17.17 11.49 10.38
CA LEU A 487 -18.44 11.17 11.01
C LEU A 487 -19.37 12.40 11.06
N PRO A 488 -20.70 12.21 11.01
CA PRO A 488 -21.66 13.30 11.15
C PRO A 488 -21.57 13.99 12.51
N ALA A 489 -22.06 15.24 12.57
CA ALA A 489 -22.33 15.89 13.84
C ALA A 489 -23.39 15.09 14.61
N ALA A 490 -23.07 14.77 15.86
CA ALA A 490 -23.95 14.03 16.75
C ALA A 490 -23.60 14.36 18.20
N ALA A 491 -24.59 14.38 19.09
CA ALA A 491 -24.32 14.44 20.51
C ALA A 491 -23.52 13.19 20.94
N VAL A 492 -22.63 13.35 21.92
CA VAL A 492 -21.93 12.21 22.51
C VAL A 492 -22.95 11.43 23.35
N PRO A 493 -23.14 10.12 23.12
CA PRO A 493 -24.12 9.33 23.86
C PRO A 493 -23.78 9.25 25.35
N GLU A 494 -24.80 9.05 26.20
CA GLU A 494 -24.58 8.78 27.62
C GLU A 494 -23.79 7.48 27.81
N PRO A 495 -23.03 7.33 28.91
CA PRO A 495 -22.26 6.12 29.16
C PRO A 495 -23.10 4.84 29.21
N ASP A 496 -22.78 3.88 28.34
CA ASP A 496 -23.32 2.52 28.39
C ASP A 496 -22.56 1.71 29.44
N ILE A 497 -23.27 1.43 30.55
CA ILE A 497 -22.71 0.78 31.73
C ILE A 497 -23.66 -0.32 32.19
N SER A 498 -23.12 -1.53 32.29
CA SER A 498 -23.76 -2.67 32.94
C SER A 498 -23.29 -2.81 34.38
N ILE A 499 -24.23 -2.75 35.33
CA ILE A 499 -23.97 -2.94 36.77
C ILE A 499 -24.61 -4.26 37.20
N LYS A 500 -23.81 -5.18 37.73
CA LYS A 500 -24.25 -6.50 38.20
C LYS A 500 -23.87 -6.71 39.66
N TYR A 501 -24.87 -6.96 40.50
CA TYR A 501 -24.69 -7.32 41.90
C TYR A 501 -24.36 -8.80 42.01
N GLN A 502 -23.40 -9.14 42.86
CA GLN A 502 -22.96 -10.51 43.11
C GLN A 502 -23.46 -10.99 44.47
N ASP A 503 -23.62 -12.31 44.62
CA ASP A 503 -24.15 -12.93 45.86
C ASP A 503 -23.28 -12.63 47.09
N ASN A 504 -21.99 -12.34 46.89
CA ASN A 504 -21.06 -11.97 47.95
C ASN A 504 -21.11 -10.47 48.32
N GLY A 505 -22.07 -9.71 47.77
CA GLY A 505 -22.22 -8.26 47.96
C GLY A 505 -21.28 -7.39 47.13
N ASP A 506 -20.37 -7.97 46.33
CA ASP A 506 -19.55 -7.23 45.39
C ASP A 506 -20.41 -6.71 44.22
N ILE A 507 -19.96 -5.62 43.58
CA ILE A 507 -20.62 -5.04 42.41
C ILE A 507 -19.66 -5.05 41.24
N LYS A 508 -20.03 -5.73 40.16
CA LYS A 508 -19.30 -5.76 38.90
C LYS A 508 -19.87 -4.70 37.95
N VAL A 509 -19.02 -3.78 37.51
CA VAL A 509 -19.37 -2.72 36.57
C VAL A 509 -18.60 -2.93 35.28
N THR A 510 -19.29 -2.92 34.16
CA THR A 510 -18.71 -3.03 32.82
C THR A 510 -19.12 -1.81 31.99
N TRP A 511 -18.14 -1.16 31.39
CA TRP A 511 -18.33 -0.10 30.40
C TRP A 511 -18.18 -0.70 29.01
N HIS A 512 -19.17 -0.46 28.15
CA HIS A 512 -19.20 -0.97 26.78
C HIS A 512 -18.93 0.17 25.81
N ILE A 513 -17.88 0.07 25.01
CA ILE A 513 -17.52 1.07 24.01
C ILE A 513 -18.11 0.66 22.66
N ASP A 514 -18.80 1.61 22.02
CA ASP A 514 -19.33 1.45 20.67
C ASP A 514 -18.48 2.26 19.66
N PRO A 515 -17.43 1.66 19.06
CA PRO A 515 -16.65 2.29 18.00
C PRO A 515 -17.47 2.35 16.70
N PRO A 516 -17.17 3.28 15.78
CA PRO A 516 -16.01 4.18 15.75
C PRO A 516 -16.25 5.55 16.41
N ASN A 517 -17.47 5.85 16.85
CA ASN A 517 -17.83 7.20 17.33
C ASN A 517 -17.20 7.51 18.70
N LEU A 518 -17.12 6.52 19.58
CA LEU A 518 -16.59 6.67 20.94
C LEU A 518 -15.10 6.32 21.01
N GLU A 519 -14.30 7.23 21.57
CA GLU A 519 -12.88 7.00 21.87
C GLU A 519 -12.71 6.30 23.23
N GLY A 520 -13.65 6.52 24.16
CA GLY A 520 -13.59 5.91 25.46
C GLY A 520 -14.45 6.55 26.53
N TYR A 521 -14.18 6.15 27.77
CA TYR A 521 -14.84 6.67 28.96
C TYR A 521 -13.87 7.36 29.89
N ARG A 522 -14.33 8.42 30.52
CA ARG A 522 -13.71 9.04 31.68
C ARG A 522 -14.46 8.60 32.91
N VAL A 523 -13.76 8.06 33.90
CA VAL A 523 -14.37 7.55 35.13
C VAL A 523 -13.69 8.10 36.38
N LYS A 524 -14.50 8.60 37.31
CA LYS A 524 -14.11 9.07 38.65
C LYS A 524 -14.93 8.31 39.68
N ARG A 525 -14.35 8.03 40.85
CA ARG A 525 -15.04 7.33 41.92
C ARG A 525 -14.52 7.70 43.29
N GLY A 526 -15.37 7.61 44.31
CA GLY A 526 -14.99 7.83 45.70
C GLY A 526 -16.17 7.73 46.67
N PRO A 527 -15.97 8.13 47.93
CA PRO A 527 -17.02 8.10 48.94
C PRO A 527 -18.20 9.02 48.56
N PRO A 528 -19.45 8.62 48.89
CA PRO A 528 -20.61 9.49 48.69
C PRO A 528 -20.45 10.81 49.46
N GLY A 529 -20.95 11.90 48.88
CA GLY A 529 -20.93 13.24 49.50
C GLY A 529 -19.58 13.98 49.42
N THR A 530 -18.48 13.30 49.08
CA THR A 530 -17.15 13.93 48.86
C THR A 530 -16.67 13.82 47.42
N THR A 531 -17.29 12.95 46.64
CA THR A 531 -16.98 12.80 45.21
C THR A 531 -17.84 13.76 44.41
N ASP A 532 -17.25 14.84 43.95
CA ASP A 532 -17.87 15.79 43.04
C ASP A 532 -17.72 15.30 41.59
N CYS A 533 -18.82 14.99 40.92
CA CYS A 533 -18.82 14.51 39.55
C CYS A 533 -18.73 15.65 38.50
N ASP A 534 -18.95 16.90 38.92
CA ASP A 534 -18.81 18.07 38.04
C ASP A 534 -17.36 18.60 38.03
N ASP A 535 -16.56 18.26 39.06
CA ASP A 535 -15.12 18.54 39.11
C ASP A 535 -14.33 17.58 38.20
N ASP A 536 -13.72 18.15 37.16
CA ASP A 536 -12.92 17.45 36.16
C ASP A 536 -11.68 16.74 36.74
N LYS A 537 -11.22 17.14 37.94
CA LYS A 537 -10.06 16.51 38.58
C LYS A 537 -10.39 15.10 39.07
N GLY A 538 -9.46 14.17 38.86
CA GLY A 538 -9.55 12.79 39.39
C GLY A 538 -10.25 11.79 38.46
N TYR A 539 -10.68 12.21 37.27
CA TYR A 539 -11.12 11.31 36.22
C TYR A 539 -9.92 10.55 35.61
N GLY A 540 -10.07 9.23 35.43
CA GLY A 540 -9.17 8.39 34.64
C GLY A 540 -9.81 7.95 33.32
N ASN A 541 -9.02 7.76 32.28
CA ASN A 541 -9.50 7.41 30.93
C ASN A 541 -9.40 5.91 30.63
N PHE A 542 -10.40 5.36 29.96
CA PHE A 542 -10.47 3.99 29.45
C PHE A 542 -10.79 4.01 27.95
N HIS A 543 -10.01 3.30 27.12
CA HIS A 543 -10.16 3.28 25.65
C HIS A 543 -10.61 1.92 25.10
N HIS A 544 -10.91 0.98 25.98
CA HIS A 544 -11.43 -0.34 25.65
C HIS A 544 -12.52 -0.71 26.65
N ASP A 545 -13.35 -1.68 26.28
CA ASP A 545 -14.27 -2.31 27.22
C ASP A 545 -13.54 -2.66 28.50
N ARG A 546 -14.06 -2.13 29.60
CA ARG A 546 -13.42 -2.29 30.90
C ARG A 546 -14.43 -2.85 31.86
N THR A 547 -13.99 -3.83 32.64
CA THR A 547 -14.76 -4.38 33.73
C THR A 547 -13.99 -4.15 35.02
N PHE A 548 -14.69 -3.66 36.04
CA PHE A 548 -14.15 -3.50 37.38
C PHE A 548 -15.11 -4.09 38.41
N THR A 549 -14.57 -4.84 39.37
CA THR A 549 -15.34 -5.36 40.51
C THR A 549 -15.04 -4.53 41.74
N PHE A 550 -16.07 -3.84 42.23
CA PHE A 550 -16.05 -3.12 43.50
C PHE A 550 -16.38 -4.06 44.63
N LYS A 551 -15.50 -4.11 45.64
CA LYS A 551 -15.66 -4.99 46.78
C LYS A 551 -16.70 -4.45 47.75
N ALA A 552 -17.54 -5.32 48.31
CA ALA A 552 -18.58 -4.96 49.29
C ALA A 552 -18.04 -4.07 50.43
N ALA A 553 -16.85 -4.39 50.95
CA ALA A 553 -16.18 -3.65 52.02
C ALA A 553 -15.78 -2.20 51.67
N LYS A 554 -15.88 -1.80 50.40
CA LYS A 554 -15.58 -0.44 49.92
C LYS A 554 -16.84 0.31 49.48
N LEU A 555 -18.03 -0.26 49.73
CA LEU A 555 -19.33 0.36 49.46
C LEU A 555 -19.85 1.05 50.72
N PRO A 556 -20.67 2.11 50.59
CA PRO A 556 -21.16 2.70 49.34
C PRO A 556 -20.12 3.57 48.63
N LEU A 557 -20.24 3.75 47.30
CA LEU A 557 -19.39 4.65 46.51
C LEU A 557 -20.20 5.40 45.44
N THR A 558 -19.79 6.64 45.16
CA THR A 558 -20.24 7.40 43.99
C THR A 558 -19.34 7.07 42.81
N LEU A 559 -19.95 6.70 41.69
CA LEU A 559 -19.30 6.44 40.41
C LEU A 559 -19.77 7.49 39.40
N CYS A 560 -18.83 8.30 38.91
CA CYS A 560 -19.09 9.28 37.87
C CYS A 560 -18.48 8.78 36.56
N SER A 561 -19.27 8.74 35.48
CA SER A 561 -18.82 8.32 34.15
C SER A 561 -19.20 9.36 33.10
N GLN A 562 -18.31 9.60 32.15
CA GLN A 562 -18.55 10.44 30.97
C GLN A 562 -18.05 9.70 29.74
N ALA A 563 -18.82 9.69 28.66
CA ALA A 563 -18.34 9.20 27.37
C ALA A 563 -17.54 10.32 26.69
N GLN A 564 -16.52 9.94 25.95
CA GLN A 564 -15.72 10.85 25.13
C GLN A 564 -15.65 10.32 23.70
N ASP A 565 -15.97 11.18 22.73
CA ASP A 565 -15.90 10.82 21.31
C ASP A 565 -14.49 11.03 20.71
N VAL A 566 -14.33 10.66 19.44
CA VAL A 566 -13.04 10.72 18.71
C VAL A 566 -12.43 12.11 18.57
N ILE A 567 -13.21 13.18 18.76
CA ILE A 567 -12.73 14.57 18.73
C ILE A 567 -12.66 15.19 20.15
N GLY A 568 -12.90 14.39 21.19
CA GLY A 568 -12.79 14.81 22.59
C GLY A 568 -14.03 15.50 23.15
N GLN A 569 -15.15 15.56 22.42
CA GLN A 569 -16.41 16.04 22.98
C GLN A 569 -16.93 15.02 24.00
N ARG A 570 -17.62 15.52 25.03
CA ARG A 570 -18.04 14.72 26.19
C ARG A 570 -19.56 14.70 26.31
N SER A 571 -20.09 13.58 26.78
CA SER A 571 -21.50 13.51 27.19
C SER A 571 -21.72 14.13 28.56
N ALA A 572 -23.00 14.28 28.94
CA ALA A 572 -23.36 14.62 30.30
C ALA A 572 -22.83 13.56 31.28
N VAL A 573 -22.57 13.98 32.53
CA VAL A 573 -22.05 13.06 33.55
C VAL A 573 -23.14 12.13 34.02
N ARG A 574 -22.89 10.83 33.89
CA ARG A 574 -23.71 9.79 34.52
C ARG A 574 -23.20 9.52 35.93
N ASN A 575 -24.11 9.61 36.89
CA ASN A 575 -23.82 9.44 38.31
C ASN A 575 -24.55 8.19 38.83
N ASP A 576 -23.79 7.19 39.25
CA ASP A 576 -24.32 5.96 39.86
C ASP A 576 -23.87 5.88 41.33
N LEU A 577 -24.82 5.70 42.25
CA LEU A 577 -24.53 5.42 43.67
C LEU A 577 -24.54 3.90 43.86
N LEU A 578 -23.36 3.30 44.04
CA LEU A 578 -23.26 1.86 44.25
C LEU A 578 -23.35 1.55 45.74
N GLN A 579 -24.32 0.72 46.12
CA GLN A 579 -24.58 0.31 47.50
C GLN A 579 -24.66 -1.21 47.58
N ALA A 580 -24.21 -1.80 48.68
CA ALA A 580 -24.40 -3.24 48.89
C ALA A 580 -25.90 -3.57 48.91
N PRO A 581 -26.34 -4.73 48.39
CA PRO A 581 -27.74 -5.14 48.48
C PRO A 581 -28.20 -5.14 49.93
N GLU A 582 -29.37 -4.55 50.22
CA GLU A 582 -29.98 -4.70 51.54
C GLU A 582 -30.23 -6.19 51.77
N THR A 583 -29.59 -6.76 52.80
CA THR A 583 -29.94 -8.10 53.25
C THR A 583 -31.36 -8.02 53.78
N SER A 584 -32.32 -8.57 53.04
CA SER A 584 -33.67 -8.83 53.54
C SER A 584 -33.53 -9.77 54.73
N GLY A 585 -33.65 -9.19 55.93
CA GLY A 585 -33.55 -9.88 57.22
C GLY A 585 -34.74 -10.77 57.52
#